data_AF-A0A1F9HB61-F1
#
_entry.id   AF-A0A1F9HB61-F1
#
_cell.length_a   1.000
_cell.length_b   1.000
_cell.length_c   1.000
_cell.angle_alpha   90.00
_cell.angle_beta   90.00
_cell.angle_gamma   90.00
#
_symmetry.space_group_name_H-M   'P 1'
#
loop_
_entity.id
_entity.type
_entity.pdbx_description
1 polymer ?
#
loop_
_entity_poly.entity_id
_entity_poly.type
_entity_poly.pdbx_seq_one_letter_code
_entity_poly.pdbx_strand_id
1 'polypeptide(L)'
;MIYILGLSAFYHDSAACLLVDGKIRAAAQEERFTRKRHDASFPIKSVHYCLSEAGIDINQIDYFIFYDKPLLKFERILETYLFNVPKGIRSFLKSMPLWIKQKLLLPKVIEKELKTLGLKDKLSNQIGGKIFFSDHHLSHAASAFFPSPFEEAAVLTVDGVGEWATTSLGIGSKNHLEIIKEIHFPHSLGLLYSAFTYQAGFKVNSGEYKLMGLAPYGKPTYVNKIYDHLIQVCEDGSFLMNLDYFDYSTGLKMTNSKFDALFDGPPRKLEAPVTQREMDLAQSVQVVLEDVMLRLVHFAKKETQSDNLCLAGGVALNCVANGELLRRGPFKKIWIQPAAGDAGGALGCALLLWYELLGQPRQVNPPYDSMEGSYLGPSYSDEQIFYFLKKEGIPFEFLEGDLLPSSAARLIGEGKVVGWFQGRMEFGPRSLGARSILGDPRNPQMQSIMNLKIKYRESFRPFAPAVLQDRVSDYFEFSEESPYMLFVAPVSKKYRSTFPAVTHVDCSARLQTVTGDQNPIFYQLLKKFEAQTGCGLLINTSFNVRGEPIVCTPQEAYRCFMRTEMDYLVLGSYLLDRKKQPAFQEAVNWRSEFELD
;
A
#
# COMPACT_ATOMS: atom_id res chain seq x y z
N MET A 1 -4.13 -26.92 -15.72
CA MET A 1 -4.12 -25.79 -14.79
C MET A 1 -3.03 -26.05 -13.78
N ILE A 2 -2.07 -25.15 -13.72
CA ILE A 2 -1.02 -25.09 -12.71
C ILE A 2 -1.44 -24.04 -11.68
N TYR A 3 -1.43 -24.43 -10.41
CA TYR A 3 -1.79 -23.57 -9.28
C TYR A 3 -0.56 -23.24 -8.45
N ILE A 4 -0.26 -21.94 -8.33
CA ILE A 4 0.87 -21.43 -7.52
C ILE A 4 0.33 -20.54 -6.42
N LEU A 5 0.62 -20.88 -5.16
CA LEU A 5 0.27 -20.06 -4.00
C LEU A 5 1.51 -19.33 -3.49
N GLY A 6 1.55 -18.02 -3.70
CA GLY A 6 2.54 -17.12 -3.13
C GLY A 6 2.15 -16.59 -1.76
N LEU A 7 3.13 -16.48 -0.87
CA LEU A 7 2.93 -16.15 0.55
C LEU A 7 3.91 -15.06 1.01
N SER A 8 3.37 -14.08 1.72
CA SER A 8 4.12 -13.06 2.47
C SER A 8 3.63 -13.01 3.91
N ALA A 9 4.55 -13.13 4.88
CA ALA A 9 4.21 -13.17 6.30
C ALA A 9 5.39 -12.90 7.25
N PHE A 10 5.09 -12.83 8.56
CA PHE A 10 6.04 -12.80 9.69
C PHE A 10 6.91 -11.54 9.81
N TYR A 11 6.44 -10.41 9.25
CA TYR A 11 7.02 -9.09 9.49
C TYR A 11 5.93 -8.03 9.70
N HIS A 12 5.26 -7.58 8.63
CA HIS A 12 3.99 -6.86 8.63
C HIS A 12 3.30 -7.07 7.28
N ASP A 13 2.02 -6.70 7.18
CA ASP A 13 1.23 -6.76 5.93
C ASP A 13 1.20 -8.14 5.25
N SER A 14 0.98 -9.19 6.05
CA SER A 14 0.86 -10.55 5.52
C SER A 14 -0.20 -10.65 4.43
N ALA A 15 0.09 -11.44 3.39
CA ALA A 15 -0.76 -11.59 2.22
C ALA A 15 -0.59 -12.96 1.56
N ALA A 16 -1.60 -13.35 0.79
CA ALA A 16 -1.54 -14.50 -0.10
C ALA A 16 -1.96 -14.10 -1.51
N CYS A 17 -1.36 -14.73 -2.51
CA CYS A 17 -1.71 -14.60 -3.92
C CYS A 17 -1.78 -15.96 -4.59
N LEU A 18 -2.82 -16.20 -5.39
CA LEU A 18 -2.98 -17.41 -6.18
C LEU A 18 -2.88 -17.09 -7.66
N LEU A 19 -1.96 -17.77 -8.33
CA LEU A 19 -1.87 -17.81 -9.78
C LEU A 19 -2.51 -19.08 -10.33
N VAL A 20 -3.19 -18.94 -11.47
CA VAL A 20 -3.73 -20.06 -12.26
C VAL A 20 -3.24 -19.90 -13.69
N ASP A 21 -2.37 -20.81 -14.14
CA ASP A 21 -1.74 -20.76 -15.46
C ASP A 21 -1.15 -19.37 -15.79
N GLY A 22 -0.43 -18.78 -14.83
CA GLY A 22 0.23 -17.47 -14.96
C GLY A 22 -0.65 -16.25 -14.76
N LYS A 23 -1.98 -16.41 -14.63
CA LYS A 23 -2.90 -15.30 -14.37
C LYS A 23 -3.13 -15.10 -12.88
N ILE A 24 -3.17 -13.84 -12.44
CA ILE A 24 -3.45 -13.48 -11.05
C ILE A 24 -4.95 -13.69 -10.78
N ARG A 25 -5.29 -14.80 -10.14
CA ARG A 25 -6.69 -15.16 -9.89
C ARG A 25 -7.25 -14.44 -8.67
N ALA A 26 -6.46 -14.40 -7.59
CA ALA A 26 -6.85 -13.81 -6.32
C ALA A 26 -5.62 -13.32 -5.56
N ALA A 27 -5.77 -12.22 -4.83
CA ALA A 27 -4.78 -11.72 -3.88
C ALA A 27 -5.47 -10.93 -2.78
N ALA A 28 -5.05 -11.12 -1.53
CA ALA A 28 -5.59 -10.38 -0.40
C ALA A 28 -4.59 -10.28 0.75
N GLN A 29 -4.70 -9.19 1.52
CA GLN A 29 -3.96 -8.99 2.76
C GLN A 29 -4.76 -9.56 3.94
N GLU A 30 -4.07 -10.17 4.90
CA GLU A 30 -4.67 -10.84 6.05
C GLU A 30 -5.44 -9.86 6.95
N GLU A 31 -4.95 -8.63 7.06
CA GLU A 31 -5.60 -7.56 7.82
C GLU A 31 -7.05 -7.28 7.39
N ARG A 32 -7.40 -7.55 6.12
CA ARG A 32 -8.78 -7.36 5.62
C ARG A 32 -9.76 -8.28 6.32
N PHE A 33 -9.31 -9.46 6.73
CA PHE A 33 -10.12 -10.50 7.34
C PHE A 33 -9.93 -10.61 8.86
N THR A 34 -8.74 -10.33 9.38
CA THR A 34 -8.48 -10.37 10.83
C THR A 34 -8.88 -9.09 11.53
N ARG A 35 -9.02 -7.99 10.77
CA ARG A 35 -9.28 -6.63 11.26
C ARG A 35 -8.14 -6.10 12.14
N LYS A 36 -6.99 -6.75 12.12
CA LYS A 36 -5.75 -6.30 12.76
C LYS A 36 -4.91 -5.60 11.71
N ARG A 37 -4.76 -4.28 11.84
CA ARG A 37 -3.97 -3.49 10.90
C ARG A 37 -2.52 -3.97 10.87
N HIS A 38 -1.96 -4.11 9.68
CA HIS A 38 -0.58 -4.60 9.44
C HIS A 38 -0.32 -5.99 10.01
N ASP A 39 -1.34 -6.88 10.01
CA ASP A 39 -1.23 -8.24 10.55
C ASP A 39 -0.01 -8.97 9.98
N ALA A 40 0.88 -9.41 10.87
CA ALA A 40 2.12 -10.11 10.52
C ALA A 40 1.99 -11.65 10.65
N SER A 41 0.83 -12.15 11.08
CA SER A 41 0.59 -13.59 11.25
C SER A 41 0.59 -14.34 9.91
N PHE A 42 0.65 -15.66 9.94
CA PHE A 42 0.51 -16.45 8.72
C PHE A 42 -0.87 -16.18 8.07
N PRO A 43 -0.96 -15.95 6.75
CA PRO A 43 -2.16 -15.42 6.10
C PRO A 43 -3.25 -16.49 5.88
N ILE A 44 -3.72 -17.14 6.96
CA ILE A 44 -4.68 -18.26 6.94
C ILE A 44 -5.96 -17.87 6.19
N LYS A 45 -6.56 -16.71 6.52
CA LYS A 45 -7.83 -16.29 5.92
C LYS A 45 -7.67 -15.86 4.46
N SER A 46 -6.54 -15.24 4.13
CA SER A 46 -6.22 -14.86 2.76
C SER A 46 -5.99 -16.08 1.87
N VAL A 47 -5.31 -17.12 2.39
CA VAL A 47 -5.17 -18.40 1.69
C VAL A 47 -6.52 -19.07 1.47
N HIS A 48 -7.38 -19.14 2.50
CA HIS A 48 -8.73 -19.67 2.35
C HIS A 48 -9.54 -18.93 1.28
N TYR A 49 -9.47 -17.60 1.26
CA TYR A 49 -10.11 -16.80 0.22
C TYR A 49 -9.58 -17.18 -1.17
N CYS A 50 -8.26 -17.23 -1.36
CA CYS A 50 -7.66 -17.57 -2.65
C CYS A 50 -8.11 -18.95 -3.15
N LEU A 51 -8.13 -19.96 -2.27
CA LEU A 51 -8.58 -21.31 -2.59
C LEU A 51 -10.07 -21.34 -2.95
N SER A 52 -10.91 -20.64 -2.18
CA SER A 52 -12.36 -20.54 -2.42
C SER A 52 -12.66 -19.84 -3.75
N GLU A 53 -11.92 -18.78 -4.10
CA GLU A 53 -12.10 -18.02 -5.35
C GLU A 53 -11.76 -18.83 -6.60
N ALA A 54 -10.88 -19.83 -6.46
CA ALA A 54 -10.56 -20.79 -7.51
C ALA A 54 -11.39 -22.09 -7.44
N GLY A 55 -12.18 -22.29 -6.38
CA GLY A 55 -12.97 -23.51 -6.19
C GLY A 55 -12.11 -24.76 -5.99
N ILE A 56 -10.93 -24.62 -5.38
CA ILE A 56 -9.97 -25.71 -5.18
C ILE A 56 -9.68 -25.94 -3.70
N ASP A 57 -9.23 -27.14 -3.37
CA ASP A 57 -8.64 -27.48 -2.07
C ASP A 57 -7.13 -27.22 -2.05
N ILE A 58 -6.56 -27.01 -0.87
CA ILE A 58 -5.12 -26.77 -0.70
C ILE A 58 -4.24 -27.92 -1.25
N ASN A 59 -4.75 -29.15 -1.30
CA ASN A 59 -4.04 -30.30 -1.87
C ASN A 59 -3.96 -30.27 -3.40
N GLN A 60 -4.70 -29.37 -4.07
CA GLN A 60 -4.62 -29.14 -5.51
C GLN A 60 -3.58 -28.08 -5.89
N ILE A 61 -2.94 -27.43 -4.92
CA ILE A 61 -1.82 -26.52 -5.17
C ILE A 61 -0.60 -27.32 -5.64
N ASP A 62 -0.05 -26.92 -6.79
CA ASP A 62 1.14 -27.54 -7.37
C ASP A 62 2.41 -27.03 -6.68
N TYR A 63 2.47 -25.71 -6.45
CA TYR A 63 3.63 -25.02 -5.90
C TYR A 63 3.23 -24.00 -4.83
N PHE A 64 3.96 -24.01 -3.72
CA PHE A 64 3.94 -22.95 -2.71
C PHE A 64 5.24 -22.17 -2.84
N ILE A 65 5.19 -20.84 -2.72
CA ILE A 65 6.41 -20.03 -2.68
C ILE A 65 6.31 -18.93 -1.64
N PHE A 66 7.39 -18.73 -0.89
CA PHE A 66 7.51 -17.70 0.13
C PHE A 66 8.52 -16.62 -0.29
N TYR A 67 8.15 -15.36 -0.08
CA TYR A 67 8.82 -14.18 -0.64
C TYR A 67 10.20 -13.81 -0.07
N ASP A 68 10.69 -14.49 0.97
CA ASP A 68 11.91 -14.12 1.72
C ASP A 68 12.71 -15.39 2.07
N LYS A 69 14.05 -15.34 1.98
CA LYS A 69 14.94 -16.45 2.36
C LYS A 69 15.30 -16.42 3.85
N PRO A 70 14.78 -17.36 4.68
CA PRO A 70 14.98 -17.34 6.13
C PRO A 70 16.44 -17.40 6.61
N LEU A 71 17.34 -18.06 5.87
CA LEU A 71 18.74 -18.20 6.28
C LEU A 71 19.53 -16.90 6.13
N LEU A 72 19.38 -16.20 5.00
CA LEU A 72 20.06 -14.92 4.76
C LEU A 72 19.59 -13.84 5.75
N LYS A 73 18.29 -13.83 6.06
CA LYS A 73 17.73 -12.94 7.08
C LYS A 73 18.28 -13.22 8.48
N PHE A 74 18.47 -14.50 8.82
CA PHE A 74 19.08 -14.89 10.09
C PHE A 74 20.55 -14.47 10.17
N GLU A 75 21.30 -14.69 9.07
CA GLU A 75 22.70 -14.24 8.92
C GLU A 75 22.84 -12.73 9.16
N ARG A 76 22.01 -11.90 8.53
CA ARG A 76 22.03 -10.45 8.77
C ARG A 76 21.88 -10.08 10.23
N ILE A 77 20.92 -10.70 10.92
CA ILE A 77 20.65 -10.37 12.33
C ILE A 77 21.84 -10.75 13.21
N LEU A 78 22.43 -11.93 12.95
CA LEU A 78 23.62 -12.41 13.63
C LEU A 78 24.79 -11.45 13.41
N GLU A 79 25.11 -11.14 12.15
CA GLU A 79 26.21 -10.26 11.78
C GLU A 79 26.02 -8.84 12.31
N THR A 80 24.81 -8.28 12.21
CA THR A 80 24.51 -6.95 12.76
C THR A 80 24.83 -6.87 14.25
N TYR A 81 24.51 -7.91 15.02
CA TYR A 81 24.84 -7.93 16.44
C TYR A 81 26.35 -8.13 16.71
N LEU A 82 27.05 -8.89 15.87
CA LEU A 82 28.50 -9.10 15.99
C LEU A 82 29.31 -7.87 15.59
N PHE A 83 28.91 -7.13 14.55
CA PHE A 83 29.59 -5.91 14.11
C PHE A 83 29.39 -4.73 15.09
N ASN A 84 28.37 -4.77 15.93
CA ASN A 84 28.05 -3.70 16.89
C ASN A 84 28.42 -4.04 18.35
N VAL A 85 29.45 -4.85 18.57
CA VAL A 85 30.00 -5.18 19.90
C VAL A 85 30.53 -3.91 20.59
N PRO A 86 30.28 -3.71 21.91
CA PRO A 86 29.69 -4.64 22.87
C PRO A 86 28.16 -4.54 23.03
N LYS A 87 27.51 -3.51 22.47
CA LYS A 87 26.06 -3.31 22.62
C LYS A 87 25.26 -4.43 21.96
N GLY A 88 25.71 -4.89 20.80
CA GLY A 88 25.10 -5.98 20.04
C GLY A 88 25.07 -7.32 20.78
N ILE A 89 26.03 -7.61 21.67
CA ILE A 89 26.06 -8.86 22.46
C ILE A 89 24.86 -8.94 23.42
N ARG A 90 24.47 -7.83 24.06
CA ARG A 90 23.31 -7.81 24.96
C ARG A 90 22.01 -8.04 24.20
N SER A 91 21.86 -7.41 23.03
CA SER A 91 20.70 -7.58 22.15
C SER A 91 20.64 -8.99 21.57
N PHE A 92 21.80 -9.55 21.18
CA PHE A 92 21.95 -10.93 20.75
C PHE A 92 21.45 -11.91 21.82
N LEU A 93 21.97 -11.85 23.05
CA LEU A 93 21.58 -12.79 24.12
C LEU A 93 20.09 -12.75 24.45
N LYS A 94 19.45 -11.58 24.34
CA LYS A 94 18.02 -11.41 24.61
C LYS A 94 17.14 -11.92 23.47
N SER A 95 17.53 -11.68 22.23
CA SER A 95 16.73 -11.96 21.04
C SER A 95 16.97 -13.37 20.49
N MET A 96 18.21 -13.85 20.50
CA MET A 96 18.66 -15.05 19.78
C MET A 96 17.84 -16.33 20.03
N PRO A 97 17.38 -16.66 21.27
CA PRO A 97 16.57 -17.85 21.51
C PRO A 97 15.23 -17.85 20.75
N LEU A 98 14.61 -16.67 20.56
CA LEU A 98 13.36 -16.52 19.81
C LEU A 98 13.62 -16.62 18.30
N TRP A 99 14.69 -15.99 17.81
CA TRP A 99 15.04 -15.96 16.39
C TRP A 99 15.50 -17.32 15.86
N ILE A 100 16.30 -18.07 16.62
CA ILE A 100 16.71 -19.44 16.27
C ILE A 100 15.49 -20.35 16.10
N LYS A 101 14.51 -20.26 17.01
CA LYS A 101 13.33 -21.13 16.96
C LYS A 101 12.36 -20.75 15.83
N GLN A 102 12.24 -19.47 15.48
CA GLN A 102 11.26 -18.99 14.49
C GLN A 102 11.80 -18.93 13.05
N LYS A 103 13.04 -18.46 12.82
CA LYS A 103 13.55 -18.22 11.46
C LYS A 103 14.27 -19.43 10.85
N LEU A 104 15.10 -20.16 11.61
CA LEU A 104 15.76 -21.39 11.11
C LEU A 104 14.76 -22.53 10.86
N LEU A 105 13.60 -22.50 11.52
CA LEU A 105 12.53 -23.48 11.33
C LEU A 105 11.39 -22.94 10.46
N LEU A 106 11.57 -21.81 9.76
CA LEU A 106 10.51 -21.19 8.96
C LEU A 106 9.86 -22.15 7.95
N PRO A 107 10.59 -22.99 7.20
CA PRO A 107 9.96 -23.99 6.33
C PRO A 107 9.02 -24.94 7.09
N LYS A 108 9.41 -25.38 8.30
CA LYS A 108 8.57 -26.25 9.15
C LYS A 108 7.38 -25.50 9.74
N VAL A 109 7.53 -24.22 10.04
CA VAL A 109 6.42 -23.37 10.49
C VAL A 109 5.39 -23.22 9.37
N ILE A 110 5.83 -22.87 8.17
CA ILE A 110 4.95 -22.77 6.98
C ILE A 110 4.28 -24.11 6.71
N GLU A 111 5.03 -25.21 6.69
CA GLU A 111 4.45 -26.55 6.50
C GLU A 111 3.39 -26.88 7.56
N LYS A 112 3.65 -26.54 8.83
CA LYS A 112 2.68 -26.74 9.92
C LYS A 112 1.41 -25.92 9.70
N GLU A 113 1.52 -24.65 9.33
CA GLU A 113 0.35 -23.80 9.04
C GLU A 113 -0.42 -24.28 7.80
N LEU A 114 0.28 -24.76 6.76
CA LEU A 114 -0.40 -25.37 5.61
C LEU A 114 -1.12 -26.67 5.99
N LYS A 115 -0.59 -27.45 6.94
CA LYS A 115 -1.28 -28.63 7.49
C LYS A 115 -2.54 -28.27 8.28
N THR A 116 -2.54 -27.16 9.02
CA THR A 116 -3.77 -26.70 9.71
C THR A 116 -4.87 -26.32 8.72
N LEU A 117 -4.49 -25.92 7.50
CA LEU A 117 -5.39 -25.66 6.37
C LEU A 117 -5.85 -26.93 5.62
N GLY A 118 -5.43 -28.14 6.06
CA GLY A 118 -5.86 -29.41 5.45
C GLY A 118 -4.88 -30.03 4.46
N LEU A 119 -3.65 -29.50 4.35
CA LEU A 119 -2.61 -30.10 3.52
C LEU A 119 -2.21 -31.49 4.07
N LYS A 120 -2.28 -32.52 3.22
CA LYS A 120 -1.98 -33.91 3.62
C LYS A 120 -0.47 -34.17 3.66
N ASP A 121 -0.03 -35.11 4.50
CA ASP A 121 1.39 -35.48 4.70
C ASP A 121 2.13 -35.99 3.45
N LYS A 122 1.45 -36.21 2.32
CA LYS A 122 2.11 -36.66 1.07
C LYS A 122 3.20 -35.70 0.55
N LEU A 123 3.28 -34.47 1.04
CA LEU A 123 4.37 -33.54 0.69
C LEU A 123 5.72 -33.88 1.33
N SER A 124 5.78 -34.60 2.47
CA SER A 124 7.05 -34.81 3.18
C SER A 124 7.90 -35.96 2.63
N ASN A 125 7.30 -36.89 1.88
CA ASN A 125 7.96 -38.12 1.43
C ASN A 125 8.40 -38.13 -0.05
N GLN A 126 8.15 -37.05 -0.80
CA GLN A 126 8.79 -36.83 -2.10
C GLN A 126 9.96 -35.87 -1.93
N ILE A 127 11.17 -36.42 -2.01
CA ILE A 127 12.45 -35.70 -2.06
C ILE A 127 12.33 -34.61 -3.15
N GLY A 128 12.29 -33.33 -2.77
CA GLY A 128 12.20 -32.19 -3.71
C GLY A 128 11.15 -31.10 -3.42
N GLY A 129 10.46 -31.13 -2.28
CA GLY A 129 9.79 -30.00 -1.60
C GLY A 129 9.04 -28.97 -2.45
N LYS A 130 7.71 -29.04 -2.51
CA LYS A 130 6.83 -28.07 -3.20
C LYS A 130 6.83 -26.64 -2.62
N ILE A 131 7.66 -26.33 -1.63
CA ILE A 131 7.77 -25.00 -1.02
C ILE A 131 9.07 -24.37 -1.50
N PHE A 132 8.95 -23.36 -2.34
CA PHE A 132 10.03 -22.55 -2.87
C PHE A 132 10.23 -21.29 -2.02
N PHE A 133 11.40 -20.69 -2.13
CA PHE A 133 11.74 -19.42 -1.49
C PHE A 133 12.41 -18.51 -2.51
N SER A 134 12.01 -17.25 -2.55
CA SER A 134 12.65 -16.20 -3.34
C SER A 134 13.29 -15.15 -2.43
N ASP A 135 14.20 -14.36 -2.99
CA ASP A 135 14.77 -13.21 -2.27
C ASP A 135 13.71 -12.09 -2.13
N HIS A 136 13.69 -11.37 -1.02
CA HIS A 136 12.70 -10.31 -0.71
C HIS A 136 12.68 -9.22 -1.78
N HIS A 137 13.85 -8.68 -2.10
CA HIS A 137 13.99 -7.62 -3.11
C HIS A 137 13.69 -8.11 -4.53
N LEU A 138 14.02 -9.36 -4.85
CA LEU A 138 13.66 -9.97 -6.13
C LEU A 138 12.14 -10.19 -6.21
N SER A 139 11.49 -10.57 -5.11
CA SER A 139 10.03 -10.68 -5.04
C SER A 139 9.36 -9.33 -5.25
N HIS A 140 9.87 -8.26 -4.62
CA HIS A 140 9.40 -6.90 -4.89
C HIS A 140 9.58 -6.50 -6.35
N ALA A 141 10.79 -6.70 -6.90
CA ALA A 141 11.08 -6.38 -8.30
C ALA A 141 10.18 -7.17 -9.26
N ALA A 142 9.96 -8.47 -9.01
CA ALA A 142 9.07 -9.34 -9.77
C ALA A 142 7.61 -8.89 -9.67
N SER A 143 7.19 -8.46 -8.48
CA SER A 143 5.84 -7.93 -8.26
C SER A 143 5.60 -6.68 -9.10
N ALA A 144 6.63 -5.92 -9.47
CA ALA A 144 6.46 -4.77 -10.33
C ALA A 144 6.66 -5.07 -11.81
N PHE A 145 7.75 -5.75 -12.18
CA PHE A 145 8.07 -5.97 -13.58
C PHE A 145 7.05 -6.86 -14.29
N PHE A 146 6.74 -8.04 -13.75
CA PHE A 146 5.92 -9.02 -14.45
C PHE A 146 4.48 -8.57 -14.73
N PRO A 147 3.76 -7.89 -13.81
CA PRO A 147 2.44 -7.39 -14.12
C PRO A 147 2.45 -6.06 -14.88
N SER A 148 3.58 -5.35 -14.97
CA SER A 148 3.68 -4.09 -15.72
C SER A 148 3.30 -4.26 -17.20
N PRO A 149 2.94 -3.18 -17.90
CA PRO A 149 2.65 -3.22 -19.33
C PRO A 149 3.92 -3.21 -20.20
N PHE A 150 5.11 -3.40 -19.63
CA PHE A 150 6.39 -3.24 -20.33
C PHE A 150 7.07 -4.57 -20.61
N GLU A 151 7.52 -4.77 -21.86
CA GLU A 151 8.38 -5.93 -22.20
C GLU A 151 9.77 -5.82 -21.59
N GLU A 152 10.31 -4.61 -21.51
CA GLU A 152 11.60 -4.31 -20.89
C GLU A 152 11.48 -3.09 -19.99
N ALA A 153 12.11 -3.15 -18.83
CA ALA A 153 12.13 -2.06 -17.87
C ALA A 153 13.37 -2.09 -16.98
N ALA A 154 13.81 -0.90 -16.57
CA ALA A 154 14.59 -0.77 -15.35
C ALA A 154 13.65 -1.06 -14.17
N VAL A 155 14.12 -1.79 -13.17
CA VAL A 155 13.32 -2.12 -11.99
C VAL A 155 14.05 -1.62 -10.76
N LEU A 156 13.49 -0.63 -10.08
CA LEU A 156 14.08 -0.05 -8.87
C LEU A 156 13.18 -0.38 -7.67
N THR A 157 13.72 -1.18 -6.75
CA THR A 157 13.07 -1.52 -5.48
C THR A 157 13.72 -0.71 -4.36
N VAL A 158 12.93 0.07 -3.62
CA VAL A 158 13.42 0.86 -2.48
C VAL A 158 12.55 0.58 -1.27
N ASP A 159 13.15 0.03 -0.21
CA ASP A 159 12.42 -0.52 0.91
C ASP A 159 13.09 -0.22 2.26
N GLY A 160 12.43 -0.58 3.36
CA GLY A 160 13.00 -0.52 4.71
C GLY A 160 14.19 -1.48 4.84
N VAL A 161 13.92 -2.78 4.82
CA VAL A 161 14.95 -3.84 4.92
C VAL A 161 14.42 -5.19 4.46
N GLY A 162 15.11 -5.85 3.52
CA GLY A 162 14.90 -7.26 3.17
C GLY A 162 15.75 -8.23 4.00
N GLU A 163 16.35 -9.22 3.34
CA GLU A 163 17.38 -10.07 3.94
C GLU A 163 18.66 -9.29 4.18
N TRP A 164 19.09 -8.50 3.20
CA TRP A 164 20.24 -7.58 3.29
C TRP A 164 19.98 -6.31 2.50
N ALA A 165 19.49 -6.44 1.26
CA ALA A 165 19.14 -5.32 0.43
C ALA A 165 18.10 -4.40 1.09
N THR A 166 18.28 -3.11 0.83
CA THR A 166 17.38 -2.01 1.21
C THR A 166 17.03 -1.18 -0.02
N THR A 167 17.88 -1.23 -1.05
CA THR A 167 17.64 -0.70 -2.39
C THR A 167 18.26 -1.65 -3.39
N SER A 168 17.54 -1.99 -4.45
CA SER A 168 18.07 -2.81 -5.55
C SER A 168 17.67 -2.25 -6.91
N LEU A 169 18.59 -2.33 -7.86
CA LEU A 169 18.36 -2.03 -9.27
C LEU A 169 18.46 -3.34 -10.05
N GLY A 170 17.44 -3.61 -10.85
CA GLY A 170 17.39 -4.74 -11.76
C GLY A 170 16.98 -4.36 -13.18
N ILE A 171 17.11 -5.33 -14.07
CA ILE A 171 16.71 -5.27 -15.46
C ILE A 171 15.69 -6.38 -15.69
N GLY A 172 14.48 -5.99 -16.07
CA GLY A 172 13.47 -6.93 -16.55
C GLY A 172 13.46 -6.93 -18.08
N SER A 173 13.47 -8.13 -18.68
CA SER A 173 13.27 -8.31 -20.12
C SER A 173 12.49 -9.60 -20.38
N LYS A 174 11.35 -9.48 -21.07
CA LYS A 174 10.43 -10.59 -21.36
C LYS A 174 10.03 -11.32 -20.07
N ASN A 175 10.40 -12.60 -19.94
CA ASN A 175 10.13 -13.44 -18.78
C ASN A 175 11.31 -13.56 -17.80
N HIS A 176 12.35 -12.73 -17.95
CA HIS A 176 13.53 -12.74 -17.09
C HIS A 176 13.69 -11.41 -16.35
N LEU A 177 14.20 -11.48 -15.13
CA LEU A 177 14.46 -10.38 -14.22
C LEU A 177 15.77 -10.64 -13.46
N GLU A 178 16.73 -9.73 -13.63
CA GLU A 178 18.04 -9.82 -12.98
C GLU A 178 18.27 -8.61 -12.07
N ILE A 179 18.72 -8.82 -10.84
CA ILE A 179 19.21 -7.74 -9.97
C ILE A 179 20.70 -7.51 -10.26
N ILE A 180 21.07 -6.28 -10.62
CA ILE A 180 22.43 -5.94 -11.06
C ILE A 180 23.22 -5.13 -10.02
N LYS A 181 22.52 -4.42 -9.12
CA LYS A 181 23.13 -3.59 -8.06
C LYS A 181 22.25 -3.55 -6.83
N GLU A 182 22.88 -3.44 -5.66
CA GLU A 182 22.19 -3.34 -4.38
C GLU A 182 22.90 -2.37 -3.43
N ILE A 183 22.11 -1.76 -2.55
CA ILE A 183 22.58 -1.12 -1.31
C ILE A 183 22.05 -1.98 -0.17
N HIS A 184 22.92 -2.26 0.80
CA HIS A 184 22.62 -3.18 1.89
C HIS A 184 22.39 -2.45 3.21
N PHE A 185 21.63 -3.11 4.08
CA PHE A 185 21.49 -2.75 5.48
C PHE A 185 22.87 -2.62 6.12
N PRO A 186 23.11 -1.60 6.97
CA PRO A 186 22.13 -0.70 7.60
C PRO A 186 21.75 0.56 6.81
N HIS A 187 22.19 0.72 5.58
CA HIS A 187 21.94 1.93 4.80
C HIS A 187 20.59 1.83 4.08
N SER A 188 19.58 2.58 4.52
CA SER A 188 18.23 2.49 3.95
C SER A 188 17.51 3.84 3.93
N LEU A 189 17.00 4.24 2.76
CA LEU A 189 16.10 5.39 2.64
C LEU A 189 14.79 5.17 3.36
N GLY A 190 14.27 3.94 3.37
CA GLY A 190 13.09 3.57 4.13
C GLY A 190 13.31 3.79 5.63
N LEU A 191 14.42 3.30 6.19
CA LEU A 191 14.74 3.48 7.61
C LEU A 191 15.07 4.93 7.97
N LEU A 192 15.68 5.70 7.06
CA LEU A 192 15.85 7.14 7.24
C LEU A 192 14.49 7.81 7.38
N TYR A 193 13.56 7.55 6.45
CA TYR A 193 12.22 8.13 6.48
C TYR A 193 11.42 7.69 7.73
N SER A 194 11.54 6.43 8.14
CA SER A 194 10.96 5.92 9.39
C SER A 194 11.59 6.55 10.64
N ALA A 195 12.87 6.93 10.61
CA ALA A 195 13.51 7.65 11.72
C ALA A 195 12.91 9.04 11.93
N PHE A 196 12.63 9.77 10.85
CA PHE A 196 11.90 11.04 10.93
C PHE A 196 10.43 10.85 11.31
N THR A 197 9.81 9.76 10.85
CA THR A 197 8.45 9.37 11.26
C THR A 197 8.36 9.16 12.77
N TYR A 198 9.34 8.44 13.32
CA TYR A 198 9.51 8.25 14.75
C TYR A 198 9.76 9.57 15.49
N GLN A 199 10.66 10.43 14.98
CA GLN A 199 10.94 11.74 15.59
C GLN A 199 9.73 12.66 15.63
N ALA A 200 8.90 12.62 14.58
CA ALA A 200 7.63 13.34 14.53
C ALA A 200 6.53 12.72 15.42
N GLY A 201 6.84 11.65 16.16
CA GLY A 201 5.93 11.01 17.11
C GLY A 201 4.84 10.17 16.48
N PHE A 202 5.06 9.68 15.25
CA PHE A 202 4.17 8.74 14.58
C PHE A 202 4.68 7.30 14.72
N LYS A 203 3.77 6.32 14.65
CA LYS A 203 4.13 4.90 14.70
C LYS A 203 4.93 4.50 13.45
N VAL A 204 6.02 3.76 13.60
CA VAL A 204 6.82 3.24 12.47
C VAL A 204 6.09 2.09 11.79
N ASN A 205 6.31 1.90 10.48
CA ASN A 205 5.61 0.93 9.62
C ASN A 205 4.10 1.18 9.49
N SER A 206 3.68 2.42 9.73
CA SER A 206 2.29 2.86 9.62
C SER A 206 2.22 4.38 9.46
N GLY A 207 3.01 5.16 10.18
CA GLY A 207 2.96 6.61 10.24
C GLY A 207 3.63 7.33 9.07
N GLU A 208 4.35 6.63 8.20
CA GLU A 208 5.14 7.21 7.11
C GLU A 208 4.25 8.03 6.15
N TYR A 209 3.03 7.57 5.87
CA TYR A 209 2.08 8.35 5.05
C TYR A 209 1.60 9.62 5.75
N LYS A 210 1.60 9.66 7.09
CA LYS A 210 1.26 10.88 7.85
C LYS A 210 2.40 11.88 7.75
N LEU A 211 3.64 11.42 7.88
CA LEU A 211 4.81 12.26 7.67
C LEU A 211 4.79 12.86 6.24
N MET A 212 4.52 12.03 5.23
CA MET A 212 4.36 12.49 3.84
C MET A 212 3.26 13.54 3.70
N GLY A 213 2.09 13.32 4.31
CA GLY A 213 0.99 14.30 4.30
C GLY A 213 1.25 15.56 5.11
N LEU A 214 2.21 15.53 6.05
CA LEU A 214 2.60 16.67 6.87
C LEU A 214 3.63 17.57 6.17
N ALA A 215 4.45 17.00 5.28
CA ALA A 215 5.53 17.71 4.60
C ALA A 215 5.11 19.06 3.97
N PRO A 216 3.99 19.17 3.22
CA PRO A 216 3.59 20.44 2.60
C PRO A 216 3.32 21.62 3.57
N TYR A 217 3.20 21.36 4.87
CA TYR A 217 3.02 22.40 5.90
C TYR A 217 4.35 22.91 6.48
N GLY A 218 5.46 22.26 6.13
CA GLY A 218 6.80 22.57 6.63
C GLY A 218 7.63 23.43 5.68
N LYS A 219 8.79 23.83 6.19
CA LYS A 219 9.88 24.40 5.40
C LYS A 219 11.07 23.44 5.40
N PRO A 220 11.88 23.39 4.32
CA PRO A 220 13.04 22.50 4.22
C PRO A 220 14.24 22.97 5.06
N THR A 221 14.00 23.38 6.32
CA THR A 221 14.96 24.03 7.21
C THR A 221 16.13 23.10 7.60
N TYR A 222 15.91 21.79 7.58
CA TYR A 222 16.87 20.80 8.07
C TYR A 222 17.59 20.01 6.97
N VAL A 223 17.36 20.33 5.69
CA VAL A 223 17.96 19.59 4.55
C VAL A 223 19.49 19.52 4.67
N ASN A 224 20.15 20.66 4.93
CA ASN A 224 21.61 20.69 5.07
C ASN A 224 22.08 19.82 6.25
N LYS A 225 21.41 19.89 7.42
CA LYS A 225 21.75 19.04 8.56
C LYS A 225 21.65 17.54 8.23
N ILE A 226 20.71 17.14 7.36
CA ILE A 226 20.55 15.75 6.94
C ILE A 226 21.77 15.32 6.10
N TYR A 227 22.16 16.10 5.09
CA TYR A 227 23.34 15.79 4.26
C TYR A 227 24.66 15.90 5.04
N ASP A 228 24.79 16.88 5.92
CA ASP A 228 26.03 17.14 6.66
C ASP A 228 26.30 16.06 7.72
N HIS A 229 25.25 15.43 8.27
CA HIS A 229 25.38 14.55 9.43
C HIS A 229 24.81 13.14 9.27
N LEU A 230 23.72 12.95 8.53
CA LEU A 230 22.99 11.67 8.53
C LEU A 230 23.27 10.79 7.33
N ILE A 231 23.39 11.38 6.13
CA ILE A 231 23.50 10.63 4.87
C ILE A 231 24.56 11.24 3.95
N GLN A 232 25.51 10.41 3.53
CA GLN A 232 26.43 10.73 2.45
C GLN A 232 25.89 10.10 1.17
N VAL A 233 25.64 10.91 0.14
CA VAL A 233 25.08 10.48 -1.15
C VAL A 233 26.12 10.72 -2.24
N CYS A 234 26.43 9.67 -3.01
CA CYS A 234 27.33 9.73 -4.15
C CYS A 234 26.60 10.26 -5.40
N GLU A 235 27.36 10.58 -6.46
CA GLU A 235 26.78 11.09 -7.72
C GLU A 235 25.81 10.12 -8.38
N ASP A 236 26.06 8.81 -8.27
CA ASP A 236 25.21 7.73 -8.79
C ASP A 236 23.96 7.47 -7.92
N GLY A 237 23.77 8.23 -6.84
CA GLY A 237 22.68 8.05 -5.90
C GLY A 237 22.89 6.94 -4.88
N SER A 238 24.00 6.19 -4.93
CA SER A 238 24.37 5.30 -3.83
C SER A 238 24.66 6.12 -2.56
N PHE A 239 24.38 5.55 -1.39
CA PHE A 239 24.45 6.31 -0.14
C PHE A 239 24.90 5.46 1.04
N LEU A 240 25.49 6.14 2.02
CA LEU A 240 25.86 5.60 3.32
C LEU A 240 25.19 6.43 4.42
N MET A 241 24.64 5.74 5.41
CA MET A 241 24.07 6.34 6.61
C MET A 241 25.15 6.48 7.68
N ASN A 242 25.17 7.63 8.36
CA ASN A 242 25.97 7.82 9.55
C ASN A 242 25.28 7.19 10.77
N LEU A 243 25.68 5.97 11.09
CA LEU A 243 25.04 5.14 12.11
C LEU A 243 25.13 5.69 13.53
N ASP A 244 26.00 6.67 13.78
CA ASP A 244 26.12 7.35 15.07
C ASP A 244 24.81 7.99 15.54
N TYR A 245 23.91 8.34 14.62
CA TYR A 245 22.64 9.03 14.90
C TYR A 245 21.44 8.08 14.96
N PHE A 246 21.64 6.79 14.67
CA PHE A 246 20.56 5.82 14.62
C PHE A 246 20.69 4.77 15.73
N ASP A 247 19.58 4.12 16.08
CA ASP A 247 19.56 3.01 17.05
C ASP A 247 18.91 1.74 16.48
N TYR A 248 18.34 1.77 15.26
CA TYR A 248 17.64 0.62 14.68
C TYR A 248 18.53 -0.61 14.42
N SER A 249 19.85 -0.44 14.38
CA SER A 249 20.80 -1.55 14.22
C SER A 249 21.00 -2.35 15.52
N THR A 250 20.81 -1.74 16.69
CA THR A 250 21.18 -2.37 17.98
C THR A 250 20.13 -2.29 19.07
N GLY A 251 19.27 -1.28 19.02
CA GLY A 251 18.27 -0.96 20.02
C GLY A 251 16.85 -1.31 19.57
N LEU A 252 15.89 -0.76 20.32
CA LEU A 252 14.45 -0.94 20.09
C LEU A 252 13.78 0.33 19.52
N LYS A 253 14.58 1.32 19.13
CA LYS A 253 14.16 2.63 18.64
C LYS A 253 14.80 2.92 17.29
N MET A 254 14.25 3.88 16.57
CA MET A 254 14.83 4.33 15.29
C MET A 254 16.00 5.30 15.50
N THR A 255 15.84 6.25 16.42
CA THR A 255 16.77 7.36 16.67
C THR A 255 17.40 7.28 18.07
N ASN A 256 18.44 8.08 18.30
CA ASN A 256 19.12 8.19 19.59
C ASN A 256 19.30 9.66 20.04
N SER A 257 19.99 9.89 21.16
CA SER A 257 20.17 11.24 21.71
C SER A 257 20.97 12.19 20.83
N LYS A 258 21.87 11.71 19.95
CA LYS A 258 22.57 12.57 18.98
C LYS A 258 21.59 13.07 17.92
N PHE A 259 20.68 12.23 17.46
CA PHE A 259 19.60 12.63 16.55
C PHE A 259 18.67 13.65 17.21
N ASP A 260 18.29 13.41 18.46
CA ASP A 260 17.47 14.35 19.23
C ASP A 260 18.14 15.72 19.34
N ALA A 261 19.45 15.75 19.63
CA ALA A 261 20.20 17.00 19.71
C ALA A 261 20.30 17.71 18.36
N LEU A 262 20.44 16.96 17.25
CA LEU A 262 20.55 17.50 15.90
C LEU A 262 19.27 18.21 15.44
N PHE A 263 18.11 17.69 15.88
CA PHE A 263 16.78 18.18 15.50
C PHE A 263 16.02 18.79 16.67
N ASP A 264 16.70 19.52 17.53
CA ASP A 264 16.09 20.43 18.51
C ASP A 264 15.16 19.76 19.54
N GLY A 265 15.42 18.51 19.92
CA GLY A 265 14.77 17.84 21.04
C GLY A 265 14.38 16.38 20.81
N PRO A 266 13.73 15.74 21.80
CA PRO A 266 13.30 14.34 21.70
C PRO A 266 12.16 14.17 20.67
N PRO A 267 11.77 12.90 20.40
CA PRO A 267 10.59 12.61 19.60
C PRO A 267 9.33 13.23 20.20
N ARG A 268 8.43 13.71 19.34
CA ARG A 268 7.11 14.20 19.79
C ARG A 268 6.36 13.05 20.48
N LYS A 269 5.72 13.33 21.62
CA LYS A 269 4.86 12.35 22.29
C LYS A 269 3.62 12.06 21.44
N LEU A 270 3.14 10.82 21.46
CA LEU A 270 1.90 10.45 20.77
C LEU A 270 0.76 11.38 21.19
N GLU A 271 -0.06 11.79 20.23
CA GLU A 271 -1.20 12.72 20.41
C GLU A 271 -0.89 14.15 20.88
N ALA A 272 0.37 14.51 21.18
CA ALA A 272 0.73 15.90 21.42
C ALA A 272 0.49 16.76 20.14
N PRO A 273 0.18 18.06 20.26
CA PRO A 273 0.03 18.92 19.09
C PRO A 273 1.25 18.86 18.16
N VAL A 274 1.01 18.78 16.85
CA VAL A 274 2.06 18.87 15.85
C VAL A 274 2.52 20.33 15.76
N THR A 275 3.82 20.58 15.89
CA THR A 275 4.40 21.92 15.83
C THR A 275 5.10 22.17 14.50
N GLN A 276 5.55 23.41 14.25
CA GLN A 276 6.31 23.75 13.05
C GLN A 276 7.59 22.90 12.92
N ARG A 277 8.19 22.49 14.05
CA ARG A 277 9.37 21.61 14.04
C ARG A 277 9.07 20.30 13.33
N GLU A 278 7.97 19.61 13.69
CA GLU A 278 7.61 18.35 13.05
C GLU A 278 7.23 18.51 11.58
N MET A 279 6.64 19.66 11.22
CA MET A 279 6.37 20.00 9.82
C MET A 279 7.67 20.21 9.04
N ASP A 280 8.62 20.96 9.57
CA ASP A 280 9.92 21.22 8.95
C ASP A 280 10.76 19.93 8.85
N LEU A 281 10.68 19.04 9.84
CA LEU A 281 11.27 17.71 9.78
C LEU A 281 10.70 16.89 8.62
N ALA A 282 9.37 16.85 8.49
CA ALA A 282 8.67 16.16 7.41
C ALA A 282 9.07 16.71 6.04
N GLN A 283 9.05 18.04 5.86
CA GLN A 283 9.43 18.66 4.58
C GLN A 283 10.90 18.41 4.24
N SER A 284 11.79 18.50 5.22
CA SER A 284 13.24 18.36 4.99
C SER A 284 13.60 16.94 4.56
N VAL A 285 13.08 15.91 5.23
CA VAL A 285 13.35 14.52 4.83
C VAL A 285 12.69 14.17 3.51
N GLN A 286 11.52 14.75 3.20
CA GLN A 286 10.84 14.54 1.93
C GLN A 286 11.66 15.09 0.75
N VAL A 287 12.25 16.29 0.89
CA VAL A 287 13.17 16.85 -0.13
C VAL A 287 14.40 15.97 -0.33
N VAL A 288 15.01 15.48 0.75
CA VAL A 288 16.17 14.59 0.66
C VAL A 288 15.80 13.27 -0.02
N LEU A 289 14.66 12.68 0.34
CA LEU A 289 14.17 11.46 -0.30
C LEU A 289 13.99 11.66 -1.80
N GLU A 290 13.35 12.75 -2.23
CA GLU A 290 13.13 13.09 -3.63
C GLU A 290 14.46 13.24 -4.40
N ASP A 291 15.43 13.96 -3.83
CA ASP A 291 16.75 14.14 -4.46
C ASP A 291 17.49 12.82 -4.64
N VAL A 292 17.55 11.97 -3.60
CA VAL A 292 18.25 10.69 -3.69
C VAL A 292 17.54 9.74 -4.65
N MET A 293 16.20 9.68 -4.61
CA MET A 293 15.41 8.88 -5.56
C MET A 293 15.64 9.36 -7.01
N LEU A 294 15.73 10.67 -7.24
CA LEU A 294 16.06 11.21 -8.57
C LEU A 294 17.44 10.75 -9.03
N ARG A 295 18.47 10.79 -8.17
CA ARG A 295 19.82 10.30 -8.54
C ARG A 295 19.81 8.81 -8.87
N LEU A 296 19.12 8.01 -8.07
CA LEU A 296 18.98 6.57 -8.30
C LEU A 296 18.30 6.26 -9.65
N VAL A 297 17.25 6.98 -10.05
CA VAL A 297 16.61 6.76 -11.36
C VAL A 297 17.49 7.24 -12.52
N HIS A 298 18.29 8.29 -12.34
CA HIS A 298 19.26 8.72 -13.36
C HIS A 298 20.34 7.67 -13.57
N PHE A 299 20.85 7.11 -12.48
CA PHE A 299 21.77 5.98 -12.54
C PHE A 299 21.10 4.75 -13.18
N ALA A 300 19.87 4.41 -12.80
CA ALA A 300 19.11 3.31 -13.40
C ALA A 300 18.96 3.47 -14.92
N LYS A 301 18.63 4.68 -15.40
CA LYS A 301 18.54 4.95 -16.85
C LYS A 301 19.90 4.75 -17.54
N LYS A 302 20.99 5.20 -16.92
CA LYS A 302 22.34 5.05 -17.47
C LYS A 302 22.76 3.58 -17.56
N GLU A 303 22.52 2.79 -16.53
CA GLU A 303 22.94 1.38 -16.48
C GLU A 303 22.08 0.48 -17.39
N THR A 304 20.78 0.74 -17.43
CA THR A 304 19.83 -0.15 -18.14
C THR A 304 19.48 0.31 -19.55
N GLN A 305 19.66 1.61 -19.86
CA GLN A 305 19.22 2.28 -21.09
C GLN A 305 17.70 2.23 -21.38
N SER A 306 16.91 1.54 -20.55
CA SER A 306 15.47 1.35 -20.71
C SER A 306 14.71 2.68 -20.69
N ASP A 307 13.69 2.81 -21.54
CA ASP A 307 12.74 3.94 -21.51
C ASP A 307 11.65 3.81 -20.46
N ASN A 308 11.48 2.60 -19.89
CA ASN A 308 10.47 2.29 -18.90
C ASN A 308 11.10 2.00 -17.53
N LEU A 309 10.44 2.46 -16.47
CA LEU A 309 10.79 2.22 -15.08
C LEU A 309 9.65 1.52 -14.34
N CYS A 310 9.97 0.46 -13.62
CA CYS A 310 9.10 -0.21 -12.66
C CYS A 310 9.58 0.09 -11.23
N LEU A 311 8.65 0.44 -10.33
CA LEU A 311 8.95 0.74 -8.92
C LEU A 311 8.21 -0.20 -7.96
N ALA A 312 8.94 -0.68 -6.94
CA ALA A 312 8.45 -1.49 -5.84
C ALA A 312 9.18 -1.17 -4.51
N GLY A 313 8.81 -1.87 -3.44
CA GLY A 313 9.29 -1.62 -2.08
C GLY A 313 8.47 -0.54 -1.36
N GLY A 314 8.49 -0.53 -0.03
CA GLY A 314 7.64 0.34 0.77
C GLY A 314 7.78 1.84 0.45
N VAL A 315 8.96 2.28 0.02
CA VAL A 315 9.23 3.68 -0.35
C VAL A 315 8.52 4.07 -1.66
N ALA A 316 8.26 3.12 -2.56
CA ALA A 316 7.52 3.37 -3.80
C ALA A 316 6.05 3.75 -3.57
N LEU A 317 5.52 3.61 -2.33
CA LEU A 317 4.22 4.16 -1.95
C LEU A 317 4.25 5.68 -1.67
N ASN A 318 5.44 6.31 -1.69
CA ASN A 318 5.59 7.76 -1.58
C ASN A 318 5.21 8.43 -2.91
N CYS A 319 3.93 8.75 -3.05
CA CYS A 319 3.37 9.34 -4.25
C CYS A 319 3.88 10.75 -4.57
N VAL A 320 4.45 11.46 -3.57
CA VAL A 320 5.07 12.77 -3.78
C VAL A 320 6.39 12.58 -4.53
N ALA A 321 7.25 11.67 -4.05
CA ALA A 321 8.48 11.29 -4.73
C ALA A 321 8.18 10.76 -6.14
N ASN A 322 7.20 9.88 -6.30
CA ASN A 322 6.80 9.36 -7.62
C ASN A 322 6.39 10.48 -8.60
N GLY A 323 5.67 11.51 -8.11
CA GLY A 323 5.32 12.68 -8.91
C GLY A 323 6.55 13.48 -9.37
N GLU A 324 7.56 13.63 -8.51
CA GLU A 324 8.84 14.25 -8.87
C GLU A 324 9.61 13.41 -9.89
N LEU A 325 9.64 12.08 -9.73
CA LEU A 325 10.27 11.16 -10.69
C LEU A 325 9.62 11.25 -12.07
N LEU A 326 8.28 11.37 -12.14
CA LEU A 326 7.59 11.53 -13.41
C LEU A 326 7.91 12.88 -14.08
N ARG A 327 8.02 13.96 -13.31
CA ARG A 327 8.28 15.31 -13.85
C ARG A 327 9.71 15.55 -14.27
N ARG A 328 10.67 15.00 -13.50
CA ARG A 328 12.10 15.36 -13.61
C ARG A 328 13.01 14.16 -13.87
N GLY A 329 12.48 12.94 -13.77
CA GLY A 329 13.23 11.73 -14.06
C GLY A 329 13.43 11.52 -15.56
N PRO A 330 14.36 10.64 -15.94
CA PRO A 330 14.78 10.47 -17.33
C PRO A 330 13.97 9.41 -18.10
N PHE A 331 12.93 8.85 -17.49
CA PHE A 331 12.12 7.76 -18.07
C PHE A 331 10.89 8.29 -18.78
N LYS A 332 10.51 7.65 -19.89
CA LYS A 332 9.31 8.03 -20.65
C LYS A 332 8.04 7.50 -20.00
N LYS A 333 8.11 6.33 -19.37
CA LYS A 333 7.00 5.69 -18.68
C LYS A 333 7.44 5.14 -17.34
N ILE A 334 6.58 5.31 -16.34
CA ILE A 334 6.80 4.81 -14.99
C ILE A 334 5.57 4.00 -14.60
N TRP A 335 5.77 2.77 -14.14
CA TRP A 335 4.74 1.93 -13.57
C TRP A 335 5.13 1.56 -12.13
N ILE A 336 4.16 1.56 -11.22
CA ILE A 336 4.39 1.42 -9.79
C ILE A 336 3.41 0.38 -9.25
N GLN A 337 3.91 -0.59 -8.50
CA GLN A 337 3.08 -1.65 -7.94
C GLN A 337 2.06 -1.09 -6.93
N PRO A 338 0.73 -1.21 -7.14
CA PRO A 338 -0.29 -0.78 -6.16
C PRO A 338 -0.12 -1.36 -4.76
N ALA A 339 0.38 -2.59 -4.65
CA ALA A 339 0.73 -3.23 -3.39
C ALA A 339 2.25 -3.24 -3.13
N ALA A 340 2.96 -2.14 -3.40
CA ALA A 340 4.43 -2.10 -3.40
C ALA A 340 5.12 -2.44 -2.05
N GLY A 341 4.40 -2.43 -0.93
CA GLY A 341 4.92 -2.94 0.35
C GLY A 341 4.94 -4.47 0.40
N ASP A 342 5.24 -5.05 1.57
CA ASP A 342 5.49 -6.50 1.72
C ASP A 342 4.34 -7.41 1.29
N ALA A 343 3.10 -6.91 1.30
CA ALA A 343 1.96 -7.62 0.72
C ALA A 343 2.20 -8.02 -0.74
N GLY A 344 2.78 -7.13 -1.55
CA GLY A 344 3.11 -7.39 -2.96
C GLY A 344 4.13 -8.50 -3.15
N GLY A 345 4.94 -8.81 -2.13
CA GLY A 345 5.89 -9.91 -2.16
C GLY A 345 5.24 -11.27 -2.43
N ALA A 346 4.03 -11.51 -1.92
CA ALA A 346 3.27 -12.74 -2.18
C ALA A 346 2.93 -12.91 -3.66
N LEU A 347 2.57 -11.81 -4.34
CA LEU A 347 2.29 -11.81 -5.78
C LEU A 347 3.58 -11.95 -6.58
N GLY A 348 4.61 -11.20 -6.20
CA GLY A 348 5.89 -11.17 -6.90
C GLY A 348 6.60 -12.51 -6.92
N CYS A 349 6.66 -13.19 -5.76
CA CYS A 349 7.29 -14.51 -5.69
C CYS A 349 6.54 -15.56 -6.53
N ALA A 350 5.20 -15.52 -6.56
CA ALA A 350 4.41 -16.41 -7.40
C ALA A 350 4.68 -16.17 -8.90
N LEU A 351 4.75 -14.92 -9.34
CA LEU A 351 5.04 -14.56 -10.74
C LEU A 351 6.48 -14.94 -11.11
N LEU A 352 7.44 -14.73 -10.21
CA LEU A 352 8.82 -15.15 -10.39
C LEU A 352 8.92 -16.66 -10.61
N LEU A 353 8.21 -17.46 -9.80
CA LEU A 353 8.18 -18.92 -9.99
C LEU A 353 7.62 -19.28 -11.36
N TRP A 354 6.52 -18.66 -11.78
CA TRP A 354 5.90 -18.94 -13.07
C TRP A 354 6.79 -18.60 -14.26
N TYR A 355 7.34 -17.38 -14.31
CA TYR A 355 8.08 -16.89 -15.48
C TYR A 355 9.52 -17.38 -15.52
N GLU A 356 10.23 -17.36 -14.39
CA GLU A 356 11.65 -17.74 -14.36
C GLU A 356 11.84 -19.22 -14.04
N LEU A 357 11.32 -19.70 -12.90
CA LEU A 357 11.62 -21.05 -12.44
C LEU A 357 10.95 -22.13 -13.30
N LEU A 358 9.72 -21.87 -13.78
CA LEU A 358 9.02 -22.75 -14.72
C LEU A 358 9.25 -22.38 -16.19
N GLY A 359 10.01 -21.31 -16.47
CA GLY A 359 10.38 -20.88 -17.82
C GLY A 359 9.21 -20.54 -18.74
N GLN A 360 8.06 -20.13 -18.18
CA GLN A 360 6.88 -19.85 -18.99
C GLN A 360 7.02 -18.53 -19.75
N PRO A 361 6.46 -18.41 -20.96
CA PRO A 361 6.51 -17.17 -21.72
C PRO A 361 5.63 -16.10 -21.05
N ARG A 362 6.10 -14.85 -21.07
CA ARG A 362 5.32 -13.67 -20.66
C ARG A 362 4.64 -13.06 -21.87
N GLN A 363 3.38 -12.66 -21.70
CA GLN A 363 2.63 -11.87 -22.67
C GLN A 363 2.23 -10.56 -22.02
N VAL A 364 2.61 -9.43 -22.63
CA VAL A 364 2.15 -8.10 -22.21
C VAL A 364 1.03 -7.61 -23.12
N ASN A 365 0.16 -6.76 -22.60
CA ASN A 365 -0.97 -6.19 -23.36
C ASN A 365 -1.02 -4.66 -23.24
N PRO A 366 -0.04 -3.93 -23.79
CA PRO A 366 0.04 -2.48 -23.61
C PRO A 366 -1.18 -1.78 -24.24
N PRO A 367 -1.70 -0.71 -23.63
CA PRO A 367 -1.15 -0.01 -22.47
C PRO A 367 -1.51 -0.64 -21.11
N TYR A 368 -2.29 -1.72 -21.08
CA TYR A 368 -2.84 -2.30 -19.87
C TYR A 368 -1.84 -3.18 -19.12
N ASP A 369 -1.80 -3.01 -17.79
CA ASP A 369 -1.13 -3.94 -16.89
C ASP A 369 -2.02 -5.15 -16.56
N SER A 370 -1.44 -6.14 -15.88
CA SER A 370 -2.15 -7.36 -15.49
C SER A 370 -2.68 -7.34 -14.05
N MET A 371 -2.72 -6.17 -13.38
CA MET A 371 -3.21 -6.06 -12.00
C MET A 371 -4.74 -5.99 -11.91
N GLU A 372 -5.45 -5.92 -13.05
CA GLU A 372 -6.92 -5.86 -13.11
C GLU A 372 -7.51 -4.74 -12.21
N GLY A 373 -6.92 -3.53 -12.27
CA GLY A 373 -7.32 -2.41 -11.40
C GLY A 373 -7.04 -2.65 -9.89
N SER A 374 -6.27 -3.68 -9.57
CA SER A 374 -6.06 -4.23 -8.23
C SER A 374 -7.30 -4.87 -7.60
N TYR A 375 -8.36 -5.15 -8.37
CA TYR A 375 -9.61 -5.74 -7.88
C TYR A 375 -9.50 -7.28 -7.71
N LEU A 376 -8.57 -7.71 -6.85
CA LEU A 376 -8.16 -9.11 -6.67
C LEU A 376 -8.70 -9.76 -5.38
N GLY A 377 -9.32 -8.95 -4.51
CA GLY A 377 -9.91 -9.39 -3.25
C GLY A 377 -11.36 -9.85 -3.36
N PRO A 378 -12.00 -10.21 -2.22
CA PRO A 378 -13.35 -10.75 -2.19
C PRO A 378 -14.41 -9.81 -2.77
N SER A 379 -15.43 -10.39 -3.41
CA SER A 379 -16.68 -9.72 -3.80
C SER A 379 -17.88 -10.37 -3.12
N TYR A 380 -18.97 -9.62 -3.01
CA TYR A 380 -20.25 -10.11 -2.48
C TYR A 380 -21.34 -9.83 -3.51
N SER A 381 -22.11 -10.87 -3.82
CA SER A 381 -23.27 -10.79 -4.71
C SER A 381 -24.42 -10.03 -4.04
N ASP A 382 -25.33 -9.49 -4.84
CA ASP A 382 -26.52 -8.83 -4.34
C ASP A 382 -27.39 -9.79 -3.51
N GLU A 383 -27.42 -11.09 -3.84
CA GLU A 383 -28.13 -12.10 -3.06
C GLU A 383 -27.54 -12.26 -1.66
N GLN A 384 -26.20 -12.31 -1.54
CA GLN A 384 -25.53 -12.38 -0.24
C GLN A 384 -25.77 -11.12 0.60
N ILE A 385 -25.72 -9.95 -0.04
CA ILE A 385 -25.96 -8.66 0.61
C ILE A 385 -27.43 -8.58 1.06
N PHE A 386 -28.38 -8.93 0.19
CA PHE A 386 -29.81 -8.98 0.51
C PHE A 386 -30.10 -9.89 1.70
N TYR A 387 -29.53 -11.10 1.70
CA TYR A 387 -29.70 -12.04 2.81
C TYR A 387 -29.20 -11.44 4.13
N PHE A 388 -28.01 -10.82 4.12
CA PHE A 388 -27.50 -10.11 5.29
C PHE A 388 -28.45 -9.00 5.75
N LEU A 389 -28.87 -8.11 4.85
CA LEU A 389 -29.75 -6.99 5.17
C LEU A 389 -31.10 -7.45 5.75
N LYS A 390 -31.70 -8.49 5.16
CA LYS A 390 -32.95 -9.08 5.65
C LYS A 390 -32.80 -9.76 7.00
N LYS A 391 -31.75 -10.57 7.17
CA LYS A 391 -31.47 -11.29 8.42
C LYS A 391 -31.32 -10.33 9.60
N GLU A 392 -30.62 -9.21 9.39
CA GLU A 392 -30.36 -8.22 10.43
C GLU A 392 -31.46 -7.14 10.55
N GLY A 393 -32.54 -7.23 9.76
CA GLY A 393 -33.65 -6.28 9.80
C GLY A 393 -33.26 -4.85 9.40
N ILE A 394 -32.25 -4.70 8.54
CA ILE A 394 -31.68 -3.41 8.13
C ILE A 394 -32.59 -2.79 7.05
N PRO A 395 -33.08 -1.55 7.22
CA PRO A 395 -33.87 -0.87 6.19
C PRO A 395 -33.02 -0.45 4.99
N PHE A 396 -33.47 -0.78 3.78
CA PHE A 396 -32.79 -0.47 2.52
C PHE A 396 -33.77 -0.18 1.39
N GLU A 397 -33.25 0.45 0.35
CA GLU A 397 -33.89 0.66 -0.96
C GLU A 397 -33.07 -0.09 -2.02
N PHE A 398 -33.72 -0.80 -2.94
CA PHE A 398 -33.06 -1.46 -4.05
C PHE A 398 -33.03 -0.53 -5.27
N LEU A 399 -31.86 -0.35 -5.88
CA LEU A 399 -31.63 0.51 -7.03
C LEU A 399 -31.14 -0.33 -8.21
N GLU A 400 -31.97 -0.45 -9.23
CA GLU A 400 -31.68 -1.27 -10.40
C GLU A 400 -30.88 -0.50 -11.46
N GLY A 401 -29.82 -1.13 -11.99
CA GLY A 401 -29.06 -0.63 -13.14
C GLY A 401 -28.60 0.83 -12.99
N ASP A 402 -28.98 1.66 -13.95
CA ASP A 402 -28.58 3.07 -14.05
C ASP A 402 -29.08 3.96 -12.89
N LEU A 403 -30.08 3.50 -12.12
CA LEU A 403 -30.59 4.25 -10.97
C LEU A 403 -29.56 4.34 -9.84
N LEU A 404 -28.70 3.33 -9.69
CA LEU A 404 -27.67 3.28 -8.65
C LEU A 404 -26.62 4.40 -8.81
N PRO A 405 -25.85 4.47 -9.93
CA PRO A 405 -24.86 5.54 -10.11
C PRO A 405 -25.53 6.92 -10.19
N SER A 406 -26.74 7.02 -10.76
CA SER A 406 -27.47 8.30 -10.85
C SER A 406 -27.90 8.83 -9.48
N SER A 407 -28.38 7.96 -8.60
CA SER A 407 -28.78 8.32 -7.24
C SER A 407 -27.58 8.67 -6.38
N ALA A 408 -26.52 7.88 -6.43
CA ALA A 408 -25.28 8.18 -5.71
C ALA A 408 -24.65 9.50 -6.19
N ALA A 409 -24.61 9.77 -7.50
CA ALA A 409 -24.16 11.04 -8.06
C ALA A 409 -24.97 12.23 -7.52
N ARG A 410 -26.31 12.10 -7.51
CA ARG A 410 -27.20 13.14 -6.99
C ARG A 410 -26.94 13.41 -5.51
N LEU A 411 -26.88 12.36 -4.69
CA LEU A 411 -26.64 12.48 -3.25
C LEU A 411 -25.29 13.14 -2.98
N ILE A 412 -24.23 12.73 -3.68
CA ILE A 412 -22.92 13.35 -3.54
C ILE A 412 -22.99 14.84 -3.96
N GLY A 413 -23.66 15.16 -5.07
CA GLY A 413 -23.84 16.55 -5.55
C GLY A 413 -24.65 17.44 -4.61
N GLU A 414 -25.51 16.86 -3.78
CA GLU A 414 -26.23 17.51 -2.67
C GLU A 414 -25.34 17.70 -1.41
N GLY A 415 -24.05 17.34 -1.49
CA GLY A 415 -23.09 17.45 -0.40
C GLY A 415 -23.17 16.32 0.62
N LYS A 416 -23.73 15.16 0.26
CA LYS A 416 -23.79 13.97 1.13
C LYS A 416 -22.52 13.15 1.08
N VAL A 417 -22.15 12.57 2.21
CA VAL A 417 -21.07 11.58 2.29
C VAL A 417 -21.65 10.19 2.07
N VAL A 418 -21.10 9.47 1.07
CA VAL A 418 -21.60 8.15 0.66
C VAL A 418 -20.53 7.10 0.89
N GLY A 419 -20.82 6.11 1.73
CA GLY A 419 -20.06 4.86 1.78
C GLY A 419 -20.36 4.02 0.55
N TRP A 420 -19.34 3.52 -0.13
CA TRP A 420 -19.43 2.84 -1.42
C TRP A 420 -18.76 1.47 -1.36
N PHE A 421 -19.57 0.42 -1.46
CA PHE A 421 -19.15 -0.98 -1.40
C PHE A 421 -19.62 -1.70 -2.66
N GLN A 422 -18.70 -1.95 -3.60
CA GLN A 422 -18.98 -2.54 -4.90
C GLN A 422 -17.95 -3.60 -5.29
N GLY A 423 -18.40 -4.66 -5.97
CA GLY A 423 -17.52 -5.61 -6.65
C GLY A 423 -16.38 -6.20 -5.80
N ARG A 424 -15.30 -6.58 -6.47
CA ARG A 424 -14.09 -7.14 -5.85
C ARG A 424 -13.31 -6.06 -5.12
N MET A 425 -12.81 -6.42 -3.94
CA MET A 425 -11.99 -5.54 -3.11
C MET A 425 -10.60 -5.28 -3.73
N GLU A 426 -10.09 -4.07 -3.50
CA GLU A 426 -8.74 -3.67 -3.91
C GLU A 426 -7.64 -4.39 -3.10
N PHE A 427 -6.57 -4.84 -3.77
CA PHE A 427 -5.34 -5.32 -3.16
C PHE A 427 -4.34 -4.17 -2.96
N GLY A 428 -3.74 -4.08 -1.78
CA GLY A 428 -2.88 -2.96 -1.39
C GLY A 428 -3.58 -1.93 -0.48
N PRO A 429 -2.90 -0.81 -0.17
CA PRO A 429 -3.30 0.09 0.91
C PRO A 429 -4.30 1.18 0.51
N ARG A 430 -4.69 1.27 -0.77
CA ARG A 430 -5.54 2.35 -1.30
C ARG A 430 -6.91 1.80 -1.69
N SER A 431 -7.95 2.56 -1.39
CA SER A 431 -9.28 2.33 -1.96
C SER A 431 -9.39 3.04 -3.30
N LEU A 432 -9.85 2.31 -4.30
CA LEU A 432 -9.85 2.69 -5.72
C LEU A 432 -11.27 2.57 -6.30
N GLY A 433 -12.31 2.86 -5.51
CA GLY A 433 -13.69 2.86 -5.97
C GLY A 433 -14.48 1.56 -5.74
N ALA A 434 -13.94 0.58 -5.01
CA ALA A 434 -14.67 -0.62 -4.60
C ALA A 434 -14.99 -0.66 -3.10
N ARG A 435 -14.08 -0.18 -2.24
CA ARG A 435 -14.31 -0.02 -0.79
C ARG A 435 -13.99 1.41 -0.38
N SER A 436 -14.85 2.36 -0.76
CA SER A 436 -14.53 3.80 -0.73
C SER A 436 -15.54 4.62 0.08
N ILE A 437 -15.14 5.78 0.57
CA ILE A 437 -16.03 6.82 1.06
C ILE A 437 -15.91 7.99 0.09
N LEU A 438 -17.05 8.42 -0.44
CA LEU A 438 -17.14 9.38 -1.53
C LEU A 438 -17.75 10.70 -1.04
N GLY A 439 -17.35 11.79 -1.66
CA GLY A 439 -17.84 13.13 -1.35
C GLY A 439 -17.62 14.13 -2.48
N ASP A 440 -18.29 15.27 -2.38
CA ASP A 440 -18.22 16.34 -3.37
C ASP A 440 -16.92 17.16 -3.20
N PRO A 441 -16.04 17.17 -4.21
CA PRO A 441 -14.78 17.92 -4.15
C PRO A 441 -14.96 19.44 -4.18
N ARG A 442 -16.12 19.92 -4.65
CA ARG A 442 -16.43 21.35 -4.80
C ARG A 442 -16.80 22.01 -3.49
N ASN A 443 -17.29 21.22 -2.53
CA ASN A 443 -17.73 21.74 -1.23
C ASN A 443 -16.52 22.01 -0.32
N PRO A 444 -16.24 23.28 0.07
CA PRO A 444 -15.08 23.62 0.89
C PRO A 444 -15.11 23.02 2.29
N GLN A 445 -16.28 22.64 2.80
CA GLN A 445 -16.43 22.02 4.12
C GLN A 445 -16.24 20.50 4.09
N MET A 446 -16.29 19.87 2.91
CA MET A 446 -16.31 18.41 2.79
C MET A 446 -15.06 17.75 3.39
N GLN A 447 -13.88 18.36 3.20
CA GLN A 447 -12.64 17.85 3.79
C GLN A 447 -12.72 17.82 5.32
N SER A 448 -13.20 18.91 5.94
CA SER A 448 -13.34 19.01 7.40
C SER A 448 -14.39 18.02 7.93
N ILE A 449 -15.55 17.94 7.26
CA ILE A 449 -16.64 17.00 7.59
C ILE A 449 -16.11 15.57 7.58
N MET A 450 -15.45 15.14 6.49
CA MET A 450 -14.95 13.79 6.36
C MET A 450 -13.84 13.48 7.38
N ASN A 451 -12.90 14.41 7.62
CA ASN A 451 -11.82 14.16 8.58
C ASN A 451 -12.31 14.06 10.03
N LEU A 452 -13.23 14.94 10.46
CA LEU A 452 -13.69 15.01 11.85
C LEU A 452 -14.81 14.03 12.16
N LYS A 453 -15.82 13.94 11.29
CA LYS A 453 -17.08 13.23 11.57
C LYS A 453 -17.09 11.79 11.07
N ILE A 454 -16.25 11.49 10.08
CA ILE A 454 -16.19 10.16 9.46
C ILE A 454 -14.91 9.44 9.85
N LYS A 455 -13.77 10.10 9.65
CA LYS A 455 -12.45 9.47 9.82
C LYS A 455 -11.89 9.58 11.23
N TYR A 456 -12.37 10.52 12.03
CA TYR A 456 -11.87 10.83 13.37
C TYR A 456 -10.33 10.99 13.39
N ARG A 457 -9.82 11.78 12.45
CA ARG A 457 -8.37 11.95 12.22
C ARG A 457 -7.95 13.42 12.06
N GLU A 458 -6.64 13.63 11.99
CA GLU A 458 -6.00 14.93 11.92
C GLU A 458 -6.48 15.75 10.70
N SER A 459 -6.73 17.05 10.89
CA SER A 459 -7.33 17.93 9.87
C SER A 459 -6.46 18.15 8.65
N PHE A 460 -5.14 18.02 8.79
CA PHE A 460 -4.17 18.21 7.70
C PHE A 460 -4.13 17.05 6.70
N ARG A 461 -4.80 15.92 6.97
CA ARG A 461 -4.75 14.76 6.07
C ARG A 461 -5.55 15.04 4.79
N PRO A 462 -4.89 15.04 3.61
CA PRO A 462 -5.58 15.32 2.38
C PRO A 462 -6.46 14.16 1.93
N PHE A 463 -7.35 14.44 0.97
CA PHE A 463 -8.12 13.45 0.24
C PHE A 463 -7.68 13.40 -1.22
N ALA A 464 -7.84 12.24 -1.83
CA ALA A 464 -7.46 12.00 -3.22
C ALA A 464 -8.68 12.20 -4.13
N PRO A 465 -8.53 12.88 -5.28
CA PRO A 465 -9.55 12.88 -6.31
C PRO A 465 -9.53 11.57 -7.12
N ALA A 466 -10.71 11.00 -7.35
CA ALA A 466 -10.96 10.08 -8.46
C ALA A 466 -11.52 10.88 -9.64
N VAL A 467 -10.89 10.79 -10.81
CA VAL A 467 -11.17 11.62 -11.98
C VAL A 467 -11.29 10.75 -13.24
N LEU A 468 -12.20 11.11 -14.13
CA LEU A 468 -12.29 10.49 -15.46
C LEU A 468 -10.97 10.67 -16.21
N GLN A 469 -10.43 9.60 -16.81
CA GLN A 469 -9.15 9.65 -17.54
C GLN A 469 -9.13 10.80 -18.57
N ASP A 470 -10.17 10.93 -19.39
CA ASP A 470 -10.26 11.95 -20.45
C ASP A 470 -10.39 13.39 -19.93
N ARG A 471 -10.53 13.59 -18.61
CA ARG A 471 -10.64 14.89 -17.94
C ARG A 471 -9.43 15.25 -17.09
N VAL A 472 -8.49 14.33 -16.89
CA VAL A 472 -7.39 14.54 -15.94
C VAL A 472 -6.57 15.78 -16.29
N SER A 473 -6.25 15.98 -17.57
CA SER A 473 -5.47 17.13 -18.06
C SER A 473 -6.23 18.45 -18.05
N ASP A 474 -7.57 18.44 -17.94
CA ASP A 474 -8.35 19.66 -17.77
C ASP A 474 -8.12 20.25 -16.36
N TYR A 475 -8.02 19.37 -15.36
CA TYR A 475 -8.01 19.75 -13.95
C TYR A 475 -6.61 19.77 -13.32
N PHE A 476 -5.67 18.99 -13.85
CA PHE A 476 -4.34 18.81 -13.29
C PHE A 476 -3.26 19.03 -14.36
N GLU A 477 -2.08 19.46 -13.93
CA GLU A 477 -0.88 19.49 -14.77
C GLU A 477 -0.33 18.06 -14.92
N PHE A 478 -1.10 17.20 -15.59
CA PHE A 478 -0.88 15.76 -15.71
C PHE A 478 -1.59 15.18 -16.95
N SER A 479 -0.91 14.31 -17.70
CA SER A 479 -1.43 13.68 -18.93
C SER A 479 -1.48 12.16 -18.90
N GLU A 480 -0.84 11.54 -17.92
CA GLU A 480 -0.69 10.08 -17.87
C GLU A 480 -1.90 9.40 -17.21
N GLU A 481 -1.83 8.08 -17.06
CA GLU A 481 -2.75 7.33 -16.21
C GLU A 481 -2.21 7.22 -14.78
N SER A 482 -3.09 7.24 -13.79
CA SER A 482 -2.77 6.98 -12.38
C SER A 482 -3.90 6.15 -11.74
N PRO A 483 -4.15 4.92 -12.19
CA PRO A 483 -5.29 4.12 -11.69
C PRO A 483 -5.17 3.75 -10.20
N TYR A 484 -3.97 3.84 -9.62
CA TYR A 484 -3.66 3.33 -8.28
C TYR A 484 -3.44 4.38 -7.19
N MET A 485 -3.67 5.67 -7.47
CA MET A 485 -3.36 6.77 -6.54
C MET A 485 -1.88 6.85 -6.12
N LEU A 486 -0.97 6.61 -7.07
CA LEU A 486 0.48 6.57 -6.83
C LEU A 486 1.24 7.80 -7.36
N PHE A 487 0.57 8.73 -8.05
CA PHE A 487 1.15 10.00 -8.48
C PHE A 487 0.47 11.20 -7.80
N VAL A 488 1.28 12.22 -7.52
CA VAL A 488 0.84 13.56 -7.14
C VAL A 488 1.14 14.53 -8.28
N ALA A 489 0.14 15.32 -8.64
CA ALA A 489 0.25 16.35 -9.67
C ALA A 489 -0.26 17.71 -9.18
N PRO A 490 0.29 18.82 -9.69
CA PRO A 490 -0.27 20.15 -9.45
C PRO A 490 -1.72 20.25 -9.98
N VAL A 491 -2.59 20.89 -9.22
CA VAL A 491 -3.91 21.30 -9.68
C VAL A 491 -3.76 22.52 -10.57
N SER A 492 -4.35 22.47 -11.76
CA SER A 492 -4.36 23.57 -12.73
C SER A 492 -4.84 24.85 -12.06
N LYS A 493 -4.12 25.96 -12.29
CA LYS A 493 -4.37 27.26 -11.61
C LYS A 493 -5.85 27.69 -11.63
N LYS A 494 -6.55 27.41 -12.74
CA LYS A 494 -7.98 27.70 -12.93
C LYS A 494 -8.90 26.99 -11.93
N TYR A 495 -8.53 25.80 -11.46
CA TYR A 495 -9.39 24.90 -10.69
C TYR A 495 -9.04 24.78 -9.21
N ARG A 496 -7.94 25.40 -8.76
CA ARG A 496 -7.47 25.34 -7.35
C ARG A 496 -8.55 25.76 -6.35
N SER A 497 -9.33 26.80 -6.66
CA SER A 497 -10.45 27.26 -5.82
C SER A 497 -11.77 26.54 -6.09
N THR A 498 -11.87 25.80 -7.21
CA THR A 498 -13.07 25.03 -7.59
C THR A 498 -13.15 23.71 -6.85
N PHE A 499 -12.00 23.08 -6.55
CA PHE A 499 -11.93 21.78 -5.89
C PHE A 499 -11.16 21.84 -4.56
N PRO A 500 -11.59 22.69 -3.61
CA PRO A 500 -10.84 22.96 -2.38
C PRO A 500 -10.69 21.71 -1.49
N ALA A 501 -11.61 20.75 -1.56
CA ALA A 501 -11.57 19.59 -0.67
C ALA A 501 -10.50 18.54 -1.04
N VAL A 502 -10.02 18.58 -2.29
CA VAL A 502 -8.98 17.68 -2.84
C VAL A 502 -7.68 18.40 -3.20
N THR A 503 -7.67 19.74 -3.14
CA THR A 503 -6.46 20.55 -3.38
C THR A 503 -5.67 20.67 -2.08
N HIS A 504 -4.44 20.18 -2.09
CA HIS A 504 -3.53 20.28 -0.97
C HIS A 504 -3.03 21.73 -0.77
N VAL A 505 -2.41 22.02 0.38
CA VAL A 505 -1.87 23.35 0.70
C VAL A 505 -0.79 23.82 -0.30
N ASP A 506 -0.05 22.90 -0.90
CA ASP A 506 0.94 23.16 -1.96
C ASP A 506 0.32 23.21 -3.37
N CYS A 507 -1.01 23.26 -3.46
CA CYS A 507 -1.79 23.23 -4.71
C CYS A 507 -1.64 21.94 -5.53
N SER A 508 -1.25 20.82 -4.91
CA SER A 508 -1.21 19.50 -5.55
C SER A 508 -2.42 18.63 -5.18
N ALA A 509 -2.56 17.48 -5.86
CA ALA A 509 -3.50 16.43 -5.49
C ALA A 509 -2.96 15.05 -5.89
N ARG A 510 -3.35 14.01 -5.13
CA ARG A 510 -2.97 12.62 -5.41
C ARG A 510 -4.02 11.89 -6.23
N LEU A 511 -3.73 11.59 -7.49
CA LEU A 511 -4.77 11.29 -8.48
C LEU A 511 -5.10 9.81 -8.60
N GLN A 512 -6.39 9.46 -8.62
CA GLN A 512 -6.89 8.23 -9.23
C GLN A 512 -7.52 8.55 -10.58
N THR A 513 -6.96 8.07 -11.69
CA THR A 513 -7.68 8.10 -12.96
C THR A 513 -8.59 6.89 -13.10
N VAL A 514 -9.75 7.07 -13.74
CA VAL A 514 -10.78 6.03 -13.87
C VAL A 514 -11.21 5.90 -15.32
N THR A 515 -11.18 4.66 -15.81
CA THR A 515 -11.63 4.26 -17.15
C THR A 515 -12.82 3.29 -17.04
N GLY A 516 -13.56 3.12 -18.15
CA GLY A 516 -14.70 2.21 -18.22
C GLY A 516 -14.33 0.73 -18.10
N ASP A 517 -13.11 0.35 -18.50
CA ASP A 517 -12.67 -1.05 -18.60
C ASP A 517 -12.39 -1.67 -17.22
N GLN A 518 -11.84 -0.88 -16.28
CA GLN A 518 -11.37 -1.39 -14.99
C GLN A 518 -12.50 -1.48 -13.94
N ASN A 519 -13.33 -0.44 -13.84
CA ASN A 519 -14.43 -0.39 -12.88
C ASN A 519 -15.65 0.32 -13.50
N PRO A 520 -16.48 -0.40 -14.27
CA PRO A 520 -17.56 0.18 -15.02
C PRO A 520 -18.56 0.96 -14.14
N ILE A 521 -18.92 0.42 -12.97
CA ILE A 521 -19.92 1.06 -12.11
C ILE A 521 -19.40 2.36 -11.47
N PHE A 522 -18.12 2.40 -11.08
CA PHE A 522 -17.50 3.61 -10.55
C PHE A 522 -17.26 4.66 -11.63
N TYR A 523 -16.90 4.23 -12.85
CA TYR A 523 -16.83 5.10 -14.01
C TYR A 523 -18.20 5.72 -14.33
N GLN A 524 -19.27 4.92 -14.34
CA GLN A 524 -20.63 5.43 -14.56
C GLN A 524 -21.05 6.42 -13.48
N LEU A 525 -20.72 6.18 -12.21
CA LEU A 525 -20.95 7.15 -11.13
C LEU A 525 -20.29 8.50 -11.44
N LEU A 526 -19.01 8.50 -11.83
CA LEU A 526 -18.29 9.72 -12.21
C LEU A 526 -18.92 10.41 -13.43
N LYS A 527 -19.34 9.67 -14.46
CA LYS A 527 -20.04 10.23 -15.63
C LYS A 527 -21.38 10.85 -15.27
N LYS A 528 -22.18 10.20 -14.41
CA LYS A 528 -23.47 10.75 -13.96
C LYS A 528 -23.25 11.99 -13.09
N PHE A 529 -22.24 11.98 -12.22
CA PHE A 529 -21.86 13.14 -11.41
C PHE A 529 -21.43 14.31 -12.29
N GLU A 530 -20.58 14.06 -13.28
CA GLU A 530 -20.17 15.05 -14.27
C GLU A 530 -21.36 15.66 -15.01
N ALA A 531 -22.27 14.82 -15.51
CA ALA A 531 -23.44 15.28 -16.24
C ALA A 531 -24.35 16.18 -15.39
N GLN A 532 -24.43 15.92 -14.08
CA GLN A 532 -25.26 16.70 -13.15
C GLN A 532 -24.58 17.98 -12.67
N THR A 533 -23.25 18.02 -12.62
CA THR A 533 -22.50 19.05 -11.88
C THR A 533 -21.50 19.84 -12.72
N GLY A 534 -21.17 19.35 -13.92
CA GLY A 534 -20.04 19.82 -14.73
C GLY A 534 -18.66 19.39 -14.21
N CYS A 535 -18.60 18.56 -13.16
CA CYS A 535 -17.37 18.16 -12.48
C CYS A 535 -17.06 16.68 -12.72
N GLY A 536 -16.02 16.37 -13.47
CA GLY A 536 -15.58 15.00 -13.78
C GLY A 536 -14.74 14.31 -12.72
N LEU A 537 -14.82 14.75 -11.46
CA LEU A 537 -14.04 14.19 -10.34
C LEU A 537 -14.85 14.12 -9.03
N LEU A 538 -14.48 13.18 -8.17
CA LEU A 538 -15.04 12.92 -6.84
C LEU A 538 -13.94 12.82 -5.80
N ILE A 539 -14.25 13.12 -4.53
CA ILE A 539 -13.39 12.68 -3.43
C ILE A 539 -13.48 11.16 -3.34
N ASN A 540 -12.32 10.49 -3.28
CA ASN A 540 -12.23 9.09 -2.91
C ASN A 540 -11.26 8.92 -1.73
N THR A 541 -11.74 8.32 -0.65
CA THR A 541 -10.93 7.92 0.49
C THR A 541 -11.27 6.50 0.94
N SER A 542 -10.39 5.93 1.75
CA SER A 542 -10.56 4.54 2.19
C SER A 542 -11.88 4.31 2.92
N PHE A 543 -12.49 3.14 2.82
CA PHE A 543 -13.66 2.83 3.64
C PHE A 543 -13.24 2.16 4.94
N ASN A 544 -12.91 3.00 5.92
CA ASN A 544 -12.53 2.64 7.29
C ASN A 544 -12.56 3.88 8.20
N VAL A 545 -12.38 3.65 9.50
CA VAL A 545 -12.11 4.68 10.51
C VAL A 545 -10.65 4.58 10.99
N ARG A 546 -10.19 5.55 11.77
CA ARG A 546 -8.82 5.55 12.33
C ARG A 546 -8.55 4.24 13.11
N GLY A 547 -7.44 3.57 12.79
CA GLY A 547 -7.00 2.33 13.42
C GLY A 547 -7.53 1.05 12.76
N GLU A 548 -8.57 1.12 11.93
CA GLU A 548 -9.15 -0.05 11.27
C GLU A 548 -8.60 -0.27 9.84
N PRO A 549 -8.42 -1.52 9.38
CA PRO A 549 -8.22 -1.85 7.97
C PRO A 549 -9.41 -1.44 7.10
N ILE A 550 -9.24 -1.35 5.77
CA ILE A 550 -10.37 -1.16 4.83
C ILE A 550 -11.41 -2.28 5.04
N VAL A 551 -12.70 -1.94 5.08
CA VAL A 551 -13.80 -2.92 5.25
C VAL A 551 -13.78 -3.97 4.14
N CYS A 552 -14.00 -5.23 4.50
CA CYS A 552 -13.99 -6.37 3.59
C CYS A 552 -15.42 -6.89 3.35
N THR A 553 -16.18 -7.10 4.43
CA THR A 553 -17.53 -7.71 4.40
C THR A 553 -18.68 -6.68 4.41
N PRO A 554 -19.89 -7.02 3.94
CA PRO A 554 -21.08 -6.16 4.08
C PRO A 554 -21.38 -5.78 5.54
N GLN A 555 -21.15 -6.72 6.47
CA GLN A 555 -21.30 -6.53 7.91
C GLN A 555 -20.35 -5.44 8.43
N GLU A 556 -19.09 -5.48 8.01
CA GLU A 556 -18.08 -4.48 8.38
C GLU A 556 -18.39 -3.10 7.79
N ALA A 557 -18.82 -3.04 6.52
CA ALA A 557 -19.23 -1.81 5.87
C ALA A 557 -20.43 -1.16 6.57
N TYR A 558 -21.46 -1.95 6.90
CA TYR A 558 -22.61 -1.48 7.67
C TYR A 558 -22.24 -1.03 9.08
N ARG A 559 -21.37 -1.78 9.78
CA ARG A 559 -20.87 -1.39 11.10
C ARG A 559 -20.13 -0.05 11.06
N CYS A 560 -19.23 0.12 10.10
CA CYS A 560 -18.51 1.37 9.88
C CYS A 560 -19.48 2.53 9.56
N PHE A 561 -20.49 2.27 8.73
CA PHE A 561 -21.57 3.21 8.44
C PHE A 561 -22.31 3.66 9.70
N MET A 562 -22.74 2.73 10.56
CA MET A 562 -23.46 3.08 11.78
C MET A 562 -22.57 3.80 12.82
N ARG A 563 -21.27 3.45 12.90
CA ARG A 563 -20.27 4.07 13.80
C ARG A 563 -19.87 5.50 13.43
N THR A 564 -20.08 5.91 12.18
CA THR A 564 -19.65 7.21 11.64
C THR A 564 -20.84 8.10 11.30
N GLU A 565 -20.63 9.37 10.94
CA GLU A 565 -21.72 10.25 10.48
C GLU A 565 -21.93 10.22 8.95
N MET A 566 -21.67 9.09 8.27
CA MET A 566 -21.95 8.99 6.82
C MET A 566 -23.45 9.11 6.57
N ASP A 567 -23.86 9.87 5.56
CA ASP A 567 -25.28 10.09 5.27
C ASP A 567 -25.94 8.85 4.66
N TYR A 568 -25.24 8.21 3.72
CA TYR A 568 -25.73 7.05 2.98
C TYR A 568 -24.66 5.97 2.86
N LEU A 569 -25.11 4.72 2.73
CA LEU A 569 -24.27 3.58 2.38
C LEU A 569 -24.88 2.86 1.17
N VAL A 570 -24.05 2.62 0.16
CA VAL A 570 -24.35 1.76 -0.97
C VAL A 570 -23.65 0.41 -0.77
N LEU A 571 -24.43 -0.67 -0.66
CA LEU A 571 -23.96 -2.06 -0.63
C LEU A 571 -24.48 -2.79 -1.86
N GLY A 572 -23.63 -3.02 -2.87
CA GLY A 572 -24.10 -3.58 -4.15
C GLY A 572 -25.19 -2.69 -4.74
N SER A 573 -26.34 -3.27 -5.07
CA SER A 573 -27.50 -2.53 -5.58
C SER A 573 -28.40 -1.92 -4.48
N TYR A 574 -28.02 -1.96 -3.21
CA TYR A 574 -28.84 -1.49 -2.09
C TYR A 574 -28.34 -0.16 -1.51
N LEU A 575 -29.24 0.82 -1.43
CA LEU A 575 -29.02 2.11 -0.78
C LEU A 575 -29.63 2.13 0.63
N LEU A 576 -28.81 2.49 1.62
CA LEU A 576 -29.18 2.63 3.01
C LEU A 576 -29.11 4.11 3.39
N ASP A 577 -30.22 4.66 3.87
CA ASP A 577 -30.30 6.02 4.42
C ASP A 577 -30.11 5.97 5.94
N ARG A 578 -29.14 6.72 6.47
CA ARG A 578 -28.84 6.75 7.90
C ARG A 578 -30.06 7.12 8.74
N LYS A 579 -30.92 8.03 8.27
CA LYS A 579 -32.10 8.50 9.00
C LYS A 579 -33.17 7.42 9.16
N LYS A 580 -33.15 6.39 8.30
CA LYS A 580 -34.09 5.26 8.34
C LYS A 580 -33.54 4.08 9.15
N GLN A 581 -32.27 4.12 9.57
CA GLN A 581 -31.66 3.00 10.28
C GLN A 581 -32.13 2.93 11.73
N PRO A 582 -32.24 1.72 12.30
CA PRO A 582 -32.53 1.54 13.71
C PRO A 582 -31.41 2.12 14.59
N ALA A 583 -31.73 2.40 15.85
CA ALA A 583 -30.74 2.84 16.83
C ALA A 583 -29.63 1.78 16.94
N PHE A 584 -28.39 2.20 16.70
CA PHE A 584 -27.23 1.31 16.81
C PHE A 584 -26.74 1.30 18.26
N GLN A 585 -27.00 0.20 18.97
CA GLN A 585 -26.42 -0.02 20.28
C GLN A 585 -25.07 -0.69 20.12
N GLU A 586 -24.04 0.01 20.56
CA GLU A 586 -22.69 -0.50 20.49
C GLU A 586 -22.34 -1.27 21.76
N ALA A 587 -21.92 -2.53 21.62
CA ALA A 587 -21.55 -3.36 22.76
C ALA A 587 -20.21 -2.94 23.40
N VAL A 588 -19.34 -2.24 22.66
CA VAL A 588 -17.97 -1.88 23.08
C VAL A 588 -17.59 -0.51 22.51
N ASN A 589 -16.84 0.29 23.26
CA ASN A 589 -16.25 1.53 22.75
C ASN A 589 -15.15 1.22 21.72
N TRP A 590 -15.50 1.21 20.43
CA TRP A 590 -14.59 0.86 19.34
C TRP A 590 -13.33 1.74 19.27
N ARG A 591 -13.37 2.96 19.79
CA ARG A 591 -12.20 3.86 19.83
C ARG A 591 -11.09 3.36 20.76
N SER A 592 -11.39 2.38 21.62
CA SER A 592 -10.41 1.69 22.47
C SER A 592 -10.03 0.29 21.96
N GLU A 593 -10.68 -0.19 20.89
CA GLU A 593 -10.47 -1.54 20.35
C GLU A 593 -9.22 -1.62 19.45
N PHE A 594 -8.85 -0.50 18.82
CA PHE A 594 -7.74 -0.44 17.87
C PHE A 594 -6.61 0.45 18.38
N GLU A 595 -5.38 -0.03 18.23
CA GLU A 595 -4.19 0.77 18.49
C GLU A 595 -4.12 1.98 17.55
N LEU A 596 -3.73 3.13 18.10
CA LEU A 596 -3.57 4.35 17.33
C LEU A 596 -2.19 4.41 16.68
N ASP A 597 -2.17 4.81 15.41
CA ASP A 597 -0.95 5.11 14.64
C ASP A 597 -0.45 6.54 14.81
#